data_AF-A0A1W2P6Z6-F1
#
_entry.id   AF-A0A1W2P6Z6-F1
#
_cell.length_a   1.000
_cell.length_b   1.000
_cell.length_c   1.000
_cell.angle_alpha   90.00
_cell.angle_beta   90.00
_cell.angle_gamma   90.00
#
_symmetry.space_group_name_H-M   'P 1'
#
loop_
_entity.id
_entity.type
_entity.pdbx_description
1 polymer ?
#
loop_
_entity_poly.entity_id
_entity_poly.type
_entity_poly.pdbx_seq_one_letter_code
_entity_poly.pdbx_strand_id
1 'polypeptide(L)'
;MSPDLNCISSSLLRSEPCINSLIAILTVCGQQLFSSYTFSCPCQVGKNFYYGSAFLVVPALILLIAGYALRGQMWTVASEYCCCSCTPPYRRSSPLERRLACLMFFDITGRALVAPLTWLTVTLLTGTYYECAASEFASVDQYPMFANVTPSKREEMLAGFPCYTSAPSDVIPIRDEVALLHRYQSQVSL
;
A
#
# COMPACT_ATOMS: atom_id res chain seq x y z
N MET A 1 -12.18 12.08 35.84
CA MET A 1 -11.02 11.83 34.96
C MET A 1 -9.77 12.15 35.76
N SER A 2 -8.95 11.13 36.08
CA SER A 2 -7.81 11.30 37.00
C SER A 2 -6.64 12.04 36.33
N PRO A 3 -6.00 12.99 37.04
CA PRO A 3 -4.89 13.79 36.51
C PRO A 3 -3.69 12.93 36.07
N ASP A 4 -3.47 11.77 36.72
CA ASP A 4 -2.40 10.84 36.37
C ASP A 4 -2.60 10.21 34.98
N LEU A 5 -3.85 9.94 34.59
CA LEU A 5 -4.20 9.37 33.28
C LEU A 5 -3.91 10.36 32.15
N ASN A 6 -4.11 11.66 32.40
CA ASN A 6 -3.80 12.73 31.45
C ASN A 6 -2.28 12.97 31.33
N CYS A 7 -1.53 12.80 32.42
CA CYS A 7 -0.07 12.93 32.42
C CYS A 7 0.59 11.76 31.67
N ILE A 8 0.07 10.54 31.85
CA ILE A 8 0.53 9.35 31.12
C ILE A 8 0.17 9.45 29.64
N SER A 9 -1.06 9.85 29.29
CA SER A 9 -1.47 9.98 27.88
C SER A 9 -0.67 11.05 27.14
N SER A 10 -0.41 12.20 27.77
CA SER A 10 0.44 13.25 27.18
C SER A 10 1.90 12.83 27.05
N SER A 11 2.42 12.01 27.97
CA SER A 11 3.76 11.43 27.86
C SER A 11 3.88 10.41 26.73
N LEU A 12 2.83 9.59 26.52
CA LEU A 12 2.74 8.61 25.43
C LEU A 12 2.54 9.26 24.05
N LEU A 13 1.76 10.34 23.97
CA LEU A 13 1.64 11.13 22.74
C LEU A 13 2.90 11.94 22.43
N ARG A 14 3.83 12.05 23.38
CA ARG A 14 5.10 12.75 23.20
C ARG A 14 6.21 11.82 22.68
N SER A 15 6.08 10.50 22.86
CA SER A 15 7.04 9.53 22.36
C SER A 15 6.76 9.15 20.90
N GLU A 16 7.69 9.54 20.02
CA GLU A 16 7.68 9.20 18.60
C GLU A 16 7.52 7.70 18.28
N PRO A 17 8.20 6.75 18.96
CA PRO A 17 8.01 5.33 18.69
C PRO A 17 6.61 4.82 19.06
N CYS A 18 5.96 5.39 20.08
CA CYS A 18 4.60 4.99 20.46
C CYS A 18 3.58 5.46 19.42
N ILE A 19 3.75 6.67 18.89
CA ILE A 19 2.91 7.20 17.81
C ILE A 19 3.06 6.35 16.54
N ASN A 20 4.29 6.05 16.13
CA ASN A 20 4.53 5.22 14.94
C ASN A 20 3.95 3.81 15.10
N SER A 21 4.09 3.21 16.29
CA SER A 21 3.49 1.92 16.61
C SER A 21 1.96 1.96 16.56
N LEU A 22 1.35 3.02 17.09
CA LEU A 22 -0.10 3.20 17.05
C LEU A 22 -0.61 3.35 15.61
N ILE A 23 0.07 4.15 14.79
CA ILE A 23 -0.23 4.31 13.35
C ILE A 23 -0.15 2.95 12.64
N ALA A 24 0.91 2.17 12.92
CA ALA A 24 1.07 0.86 12.32
C ALA A 24 -0.08 -0.09 12.70
N ILE A 25 -0.43 -0.17 13.98
CA ILE A 25 -1.55 -1.01 14.47
C ILE A 25 -2.88 -0.58 13.85
N LEU A 26 -3.18 0.73 13.84
CA LEU A 26 -4.40 1.26 13.20
C LEU A 26 -4.46 0.92 11.72
N THR A 27 -3.33 0.99 11.01
CA THR A 27 -3.24 0.67 9.58
C THR A 27 -3.48 -0.82 9.34
N VAL A 28 -2.89 -1.69 10.17
CA VAL A 28 -3.12 -3.15 10.11
C VAL A 28 -4.60 -3.47 10.34
N CYS A 29 -5.20 -2.94 11.42
CA CYS A 29 -6.62 -3.16 11.71
C CYS A 29 -7.53 -2.62 10.62
N GLY A 30 -7.23 -1.43 10.10
CA GLY A 30 -7.98 -0.80 9.01
C GLY A 30 -7.91 -1.63 7.72
N GLN A 31 -6.73 -2.15 7.38
CA GLN A 31 -6.55 -3.03 6.21
C GLN A 31 -7.38 -4.30 6.35
N GLN A 32 -7.34 -4.96 7.52
CA GLN A 32 -8.06 -6.22 7.75
C GLN A 32 -9.57 -6.04 7.62
N LEU A 33 -10.10 -4.95 8.21
CA LEU A 33 -11.51 -4.58 8.07
C LEU A 33 -11.86 -4.26 6.61
N PHE A 34 -11.07 -3.42 5.95
CA PHE A 34 -11.34 -3.00 4.58
C PHE A 34 -11.33 -4.19 3.60
N SER A 35 -10.33 -5.07 3.74
CA SER A 35 -10.22 -6.29 2.93
C SER A 35 -11.42 -7.21 3.14
N SER A 36 -11.85 -7.42 4.39
CA SER A 36 -12.92 -8.36 4.69
C SER A 36 -14.31 -7.88 4.23
N TYR A 37 -14.54 -6.57 4.21
CA TYR A 37 -15.85 -6.00 3.89
C TYR A 37 -16.02 -5.57 2.42
N THR A 38 -14.94 -5.14 1.76
CA THR A 38 -15.05 -4.44 0.46
C THR A 38 -14.35 -5.18 -0.68
N PHE A 39 -13.39 -6.06 -0.37
CA PHE A 39 -12.62 -6.70 -1.42
C PHE A 39 -13.37 -7.90 -2.01
N SER A 40 -13.66 -7.84 -3.30
CA SER A 40 -14.20 -8.95 -4.09
C SER A 40 -13.62 -8.84 -5.50
N CYS A 41 -12.86 -9.84 -5.92
CA CYS A 41 -12.21 -9.82 -7.24
C CYS A 41 -13.29 -9.93 -8.34
N PRO A 42 -13.28 -9.08 -9.37
CA PRO A 42 -14.33 -9.08 -10.40
C PRO A 42 -14.22 -10.26 -11.39
N CYS A 43 -13.09 -10.96 -11.40
CA CYS A 43 -12.80 -12.14 -12.21
C CYS A 43 -13.15 -11.97 -13.69
N GLN A 44 -12.73 -10.84 -14.23
CA GLN A 44 -12.95 -10.47 -15.62
C GLN A 44 -11.63 -10.02 -16.23
N VAL A 45 -11.33 -10.56 -17.42
CA VAL A 45 -10.10 -10.28 -18.17
C VAL A 45 -9.89 -8.77 -18.31
N GLY A 46 -8.67 -8.32 -18.01
CA GLY A 46 -8.23 -6.94 -18.02
C GLY A 46 -8.67 -6.13 -16.80
N LYS A 47 -9.71 -6.54 -16.06
CA LYS A 47 -10.20 -5.79 -14.88
C LYS A 47 -9.52 -6.21 -13.59
N ASN A 48 -9.10 -7.47 -13.48
CA ASN A 48 -8.49 -7.97 -12.25
C ASN A 48 -7.21 -7.20 -11.90
N PHE A 49 -6.37 -6.91 -12.90
CA PHE A 49 -5.16 -6.13 -12.72
C PHE A 49 -5.44 -4.72 -12.16
N TYR A 50 -6.32 -3.95 -12.80
CA TYR A 50 -6.64 -2.60 -12.35
C TYR A 50 -7.34 -2.59 -10.98
N TYR A 51 -8.23 -3.56 -10.73
CA TYR A 51 -8.92 -3.66 -9.45
C TYR A 51 -7.96 -3.99 -8.31
N GLY A 52 -7.16 -5.05 -8.44
CA GLY A 52 -6.20 -5.45 -7.40
C GLY A 52 -5.11 -4.40 -7.16
N SER A 53 -4.56 -3.82 -8.23
CA SER A 53 -3.55 -2.75 -8.13
C SER A 53 -4.10 -1.47 -7.51
N ALA A 54 -5.35 -1.09 -7.79
CA ALA A 54 -5.99 0.06 -7.16
C ALA A 54 -6.09 -0.10 -5.64
N PHE A 55 -6.50 -1.28 -5.16
CA PHE A 55 -6.59 -1.56 -3.71
C PHE A 55 -5.21 -1.63 -3.03
N LEU A 56 -4.15 -1.95 -3.76
CA LEU A 56 -2.77 -1.86 -3.27
C LEU A 56 -2.28 -0.41 -3.17
N VAL A 57 -2.40 0.37 -4.25
CA VAL A 57 -1.72 1.66 -4.40
C VAL A 57 -2.54 2.84 -3.88
N VAL A 58 -3.85 2.87 -4.13
CA VAL A 58 -4.69 4.05 -3.83
C VAL A 58 -4.73 4.36 -2.33
N PRO A 59 -4.97 3.39 -1.43
CA PRO A 59 -4.99 3.67 0.00
C PRO A 59 -3.61 4.10 0.53
N ALA A 60 -2.53 3.53 0.02
CA ALA A 60 -1.17 3.96 0.36
C ALA A 60 -0.92 5.43 -0.07
N LEU A 61 -1.37 5.82 -1.27
CA LEU A 61 -1.24 7.20 -1.73
C LEU A 61 -2.08 8.17 -0.88
N ILE A 62 -3.31 7.79 -0.51
CA ILE A 62 -4.15 8.60 0.38
C ILE A 62 -3.50 8.77 1.75
N LEU A 63 -2.96 7.69 2.34
CA LEU A 63 -2.24 7.73 3.61
C LEU A 63 -0.99 8.61 3.53
N LEU A 64 -0.27 8.57 2.42
CA LEU A 64 0.90 9.43 2.19
C LEU A 64 0.49 10.91 2.13
N ILE A 65 -0.53 11.25 1.35
CA ILE A 65 -1.04 12.63 1.22
C ILE A 65 -1.56 13.12 2.58
N ALA A 66 -2.33 12.29 3.30
CA ALA A 66 -2.81 12.63 4.64
C ALA A 66 -1.64 12.81 5.63
N GLY A 67 -0.64 11.93 5.58
CA GLY A 67 0.55 12.00 6.42
C GLY A 67 1.39 13.26 6.20
N TYR A 68 1.38 13.80 4.98
CA TYR A 68 1.96 15.10 4.67
C TYR A 68 1.04 16.27 5.07
N ALA A 69 -0.25 16.21 4.75
CA ALA A 69 -1.21 17.28 5.02
C ALA A 69 -1.41 17.57 6.51
N LEU A 70 -1.36 16.53 7.36
CA LEU A 70 -1.50 16.64 8.81
C LEU A 70 -0.25 17.20 9.51
N ARG A 71 0.90 17.29 8.83
CA ARG A 71 2.12 17.87 9.40
C ARG A 71 2.14 19.38 9.16
N GLY A 72 1.73 20.13 10.18
CA GLY A 72 1.71 21.60 10.14
C GLY A 72 3.04 22.26 9.74
N GLN A 73 4.19 21.61 9.97
CA GLN A 73 5.51 22.09 9.53
C GLN A 73 5.64 22.20 8.00
N MET A 74 4.91 21.41 7.21
CA MET A 74 4.92 21.55 5.75
C MET A 74 4.15 22.79 5.30
N TRP A 75 3.08 23.16 6.00
CA TRP A 75 2.32 24.38 5.72
C TRP A 75 3.14 25.63 6.02
N THR A 76 4.00 25.62 7.04
CA THR A 76 4.91 26.75 7.31
C THR A 76 5.98 26.90 6.24
N VAL A 77 6.58 25.80 5.76
CA VAL A 77 7.59 25.83 4.67
C VAL A 77 6.94 26.17 3.32
N ALA A 78 5.75 25.64 3.04
CA ALA A 78 4.98 25.98 1.85
C ALA A 78 4.50 27.43 1.89
N SER A 79 4.10 27.95 3.06
CA SER A 79 3.76 29.36 3.26
C SER A 79 4.96 30.28 3.03
N GLU A 80 6.14 29.92 3.54
CA GLU A 80 7.37 30.68 3.29
C GLU A 80 7.77 30.70 1.80
N TYR A 81 7.50 29.62 1.06
CA TYR A 81 7.75 29.55 -0.38
C TYR A 81 6.62 30.15 -1.25
N CYS A 82 5.37 30.15 -0.79
CA CYS A 82 4.18 30.54 -1.55
C CYS A 82 3.74 32.00 -1.26
N CYS A 83 4.24 32.63 -0.20
CA CYS A 83 4.02 34.06 0.06
C CYS A 83 4.86 34.94 -0.89
N CYS A 84 4.39 35.04 -2.13
CA CYS A 84 4.52 36.25 -2.93
C CYS A 84 3.82 37.41 -2.21
N SER A 85 4.52 38.11 -1.32
CA SER A 85 4.39 39.56 -1.12
C SER A 85 5.45 40.08 -0.14
N CYS A 86 6.39 40.86 -0.70
CA CYS A 86 7.18 41.91 -0.06
C CYS A 86 8.39 41.53 0.83
N THR A 87 9.48 41.02 0.24
CA THR A 87 10.87 41.59 0.28
C THR A 87 11.95 40.64 -0.32
N PRO A 88 12.85 41.10 -1.22
CA PRO A 88 14.03 40.37 -1.72
C PRO A 88 15.34 40.87 -1.04
N PRO A 89 16.54 40.25 -1.23
CA PRO A 89 16.91 39.27 -2.25
C PRO A 89 17.32 37.92 -1.66
N TYR A 90 17.23 36.88 -2.51
CA TYR A 90 18.12 35.72 -2.57
C TYR A 90 19.13 35.67 -1.42
N ARG A 91 18.71 35.23 -0.23
CA ARG A 91 19.67 34.76 0.76
C ARG A 91 20.30 33.56 0.08
N ARG A 92 21.58 33.68 -0.30
CA ARG A 92 22.40 32.50 -0.60
C ARG A 92 22.21 31.58 0.60
N SER A 93 21.37 30.58 0.47
CA SER A 93 21.20 29.54 1.48
C SER A 93 22.61 29.03 1.71
N SER A 94 23.15 29.26 2.90
CA SER A 94 24.46 28.73 3.21
C SER A 94 24.37 27.21 2.99
N PRO A 95 25.47 26.55 2.60
CA PRO A 95 25.44 25.09 2.45
C PRO A 95 24.95 24.38 3.72
N LEU A 96 25.03 25.03 4.89
CA LEU A 96 24.47 24.57 6.16
C LEU A 96 22.94 24.68 6.21
N GLU A 97 22.34 25.81 5.84
CA GLU A 97 20.88 26.01 5.77
C GLU A 97 20.22 25.00 4.82
N ARG A 98 20.82 24.77 3.65
CA ARG A 98 20.33 23.77 2.70
C ARG A 98 20.40 22.35 3.28
N ARG A 99 21.48 22.02 3.99
CA ARG A 99 21.61 20.72 4.67
C ARG A 99 20.56 20.55 5.76
N LEU A 100 20.29 21.59 6.54
CA LEU A 100 19.27 21.56 7.60
C LEU A 100 17.86 21.36 7.01
N ALA A 101 17.52 22.10 5.95
CA ALA A 101 16.25 21.94 5.25
C ALA A 101 16.10 20.53 4.65
N CYS A 102 17.16 19.97 4.07
CA CYS A 102 17.14 18.58 3.60
C CYS A 102 16.91 17.60 4.76
N LEU A 103 17.62 17.74 5.89
CA LEU A 103 17.44 16.86 7.05
C LEU A 103 16.01 16.93 7.61
N MET A 104 15.45 18.14 7.71
CA MET A 104 14.06 18.31 8.12
C MET A 104 13.08 17.68 7.14
N PHE A 105 13.30 17.83 5.83
CA PHE A 105 12.47 17.19 4.81
C PHE A 105 12.54 15.66 4.90
N PHE A 106 13.73 15.09 5.09
CA PHE A 106 13.90 13.65 5.28
C PHE A 106 13.23 13.14 6.55
N ASP A 107 13.33 13.88 7.66
CA ASP A 107 12.65 13.53 8.90
C ASP A 107 11.12 13.55 8.74
N ILE A 108 10.56 14.59 8.14
CA ILE A 108 9.13 14.71 7.84
C ILE A 108 8.67 13.57 6.92
N THR A 109 9.41 13.32 5.85
CA THR A 109 9.12 12.27 4.86
C THR A 109 9.20 10.88 5.48
N GLY A 110 10.25 10.59 6.23
CA GLY A 110 10.43 9.30 6.90
C GLY A 110 9.27 8.96 7.83
N ARG A 111 8.77 9.97 8.57
CA ARG A 111 7.60 9.78 9.45
C ARG A 111 6.28 9.69 8.68
N ALA A 112 6.13 10.38 7.54
CA ALA A 112 4.94 10.27 6.70
C ALA A 112 4.84 8.90 5.99
N LEU A 113 5.99 8.27 5.72
CA LEU A 113 6.06 6.98 5.04
C LEU A 113 5.69 5.77 5.93
N VAL A 114 5.64 5.92 7.25
CA VAL A 114 5.33 4.80 8.16
C VAL A 114 3.98 4.15 7.83
N ALA A 115 2.92 4.95 7.67
CA ALA A 115 1.59 4.45 7.33
C ALA A 115 1.51 3.76 5.95
N PRO A 116 1.92 4.39 4.83
CA PRO A 116 1.85 3.75 3.51
C PRO A 116 2.77 2.52 3.40
N LEU A 117 3.95 2.52 4.02
CA LEU A 117 4.80 1.33 4.05
C LEU A 117 4.13 0.22 4.84
N THR A 118 3.53 0.51 6.00
CA THR A 118 2.78 -0.50 6.78
C THR A 118 1.59 -1.05 6.01
N TRP A 119 0.88 -0.21 5.26
CA TRP A 119 -0.21 -0.67 4.40
C TRP A 119 0.29 -1.64 3.33
N LEU A 120 1.34 -1.28 2.60
CA LEU A 120 1.91 -2.12 1.56
C LEU A 120 2.45 -3.44 2.12
N THR A 121 3.15 -3.41 3.26
CA THR A 121 3.68 -4.63 3.87
C THR A 121 2.57 -5.58 4.28
N VAL A 122 1.53 -5.10 4.95
CA VAL A 122 0.40 -5.93 5.39
C VAL A 122 -0.40 -6.49 4.21
N THR A 123 -0.65 -5.66 3.19
CA THR A 123 -1.39 -6.11 1.99
C THR A 123 -0.60 -7.13 1.17
N LEU A 124 0.71 -6.96 1.04
CA LEU A 124 1.59 -7.93 0.36
C LEU A 124 1.79 -9.23 1.16
N LEU A 125 1.90 -9.15 2.50
CA LEU A 125 1.94 -10.32 3.36
C LEU A 125 0.65 -11.14 3.27
N THR A 126 -0.50 -10.45 3.23
CA THR A 126 -1.81 -11.07 3.05
C THR A 126 -1.95 -11.67 1.64
N GLY A 127 -1.41 -11.00 0.63
CA GLY A 127 -1.27 -11.50 -0.74
C GLY A 127 -2.57 -11.54 -1.55
N THR A 128 -3.74 -11.30 -0.96
CA THR A 128 -5.05 -11.39 -1.64
C THR A 128 -5.21 -10.39 -2.79
N TYR A 129 -4.72 -9.16 -2.60
CA TYR A 129 -4.80 -8.12 -3.65
C TYR A 129 -3.82 -8.40 -4.79
N TYR A 130 -2.62 -8.89 -4.46
CA TYR A 130 -1.62 -9.30 -5.45
C TYR A 130 -2.07 -10.52 -6.23
N GLU A 131 -2.67 -11.52 -5.56
CA GLU A 131 -3.24 -12.72 -6.18
C GLU A 131 -4.29 -12.37 -7.24
N CYS A 132 -5.22 -11.44 -6.93
CA CYS A 132 -6.19 -10.94 -7.92
C CYS A 132 -5.51 -10.12 -9.03
N ALA A 133 -4.56 -9.23 -8.70
CA ALA A 133 -3.89 -8.40 -9.72
C ALA A 133 -3.03 -9.21 -10.69
N ALA A 134 -2.35 -10.26 -10.20
CA ALA A 134 -1.43 -11.10 -10.96
C ALA A 134 -2.12 -12.30 -11.62
N SER A 135 -3.39 -12.57 -11.34
CA SER A 135 -4.09 -13.78 -11.81
C SER A 135 -4.02 -13.97 -13.32
N GLU A 136 -4.12 -12.88 -14.08
CA GLU A 136 -4.12 -12.89 -15.55
C GLU A 136 -2.72 -13.14 -16.15
N PHE A 137 -1.65 -12.93 -15.37
CA PHE A 137 -0.26 -13.04 -15.83
C PHE A 137 0.40 -14.37 -15.44
N ALA A 138 -0.36 -15.31 -14.87
CA ALA A 138 0.16 -16.61 -14.46
C ALA A 138 0.68 -17.40 -15.67
N SER A 139 1.93 -17.84 -15.61
CA SER A 139 2.54 -18.71 -16.63
C SER A 139 2.03 -20.14 -16.47
N VAL A 140 1.06 -20.55 -17.29
CA VAL A 140 0.50 -21.91 -17.31
C VAL A 140 0.95 -22.74 -18.52
N ASP A 141 1.95 -22.28 -19.26
CA ASP A 141 2.45 -22.92 -20.48
C ASP A 141 3.02 -24.33 -20.24
N GLN A 142 3.49 -24.60 -19.02
CA GLN A 142 4.03 -25.91 -18.63
C GLN A 142 2.96 -27.00 -18.52
N TYR A 143 1.67 -26.64 -18.40
CA TYR A 143 0.61 -27.61 -18.20
C TYR A 143 -0.03 -28.01 -19.54
N PRO A 144 -0.08 -29.31 -19.86
CA PRO A 144 -0.54 -29.79 -21.17
C PRO A 144 -2.01 -29.44 -21.46
N MET A 145 -2.84 -29.24 -20.43
CA MET A 145 -4.23 -28.85 -20.60
C MET A 145 -4.41 -27.42 -21.12
N PHE A 146 -3.46 -26.52 -20.87
CA PHE A 146 -3.49 -25.15 -21.39
C PHE A 146 -2.79 -25.02 -22.74
N ALA A 147 -2.03 -26.04 -23.17
CA ALA A 147 -1.35 -26.07 -24.46
C ALA A 147 -2.34 -26.12 -25.64
N ASN A 148 -3.48 -26.80 -25.47
CA ASN A 148 -4.51 -26.95 -26.51
C ASN A 148 -5.61 -25.88 -26.45
N VAL A 149 -5.52 -24.92 -25.52
CA VAL A 149 -6.52 -23.87 -25.31
C VAL A 149 -6.08 -22.58 -26.01
N THR A 150 -7.04 -21.91 -26.66
CA THR A 150 -6.78 -20.61 -27.30
C THR A 150 -6.32 -19.57 -26.27
N PRO A 151 -5.44 -18.62 -26.63
CA PRO A 151 -4.90 -17.65 -25.68
C PRO A 151 -5.99 -16.82 -24.98
N SER A 152 -7.04 -16.42 -25.71
CA SER A 152 -8.17 -15.69 -25.13
C SER A 152 -8.98 -16.52 -24.13
N LYS A 153 -9.21 -17.81 -24.39
CA LYS A 153 -9.91 -18.70 -23.46
C LYS A 153 -9.04 -19.02 -22.24
N ARG A 154 -7.72 -19.09 -22.42
CA ARG A 154 -6.75 -19.26 -21.33
C ARG A 154 -6.78 -18.06 -20.39
N GLU A 155 -6.74 -16.84 -20.91
CA GLU A 155 -6.86 -15.61 -20.10
C GLU A 155 -8.18 -15.57 -19.33
N GLU A 156 -9.29 -15.98 -19.94
CA GLU A 156 -10.60 -16.08 -19.28
C GLU A 156 -10.58 -17.09 -18.11
N MET A 157 -9.93 -18.25 -18.31
CA MET A 157 -9.76 -19.24 -17.23
C MET A 157 -8.89 -18.70 -16.10
N LEU A 158 -7.76 -18.06 -16.42
CA LEU A 158 -6.83 -17.47 -15.46
C LEU A 158 -7.48 -16.33 -14.66
N ALA A 159 -8.27 -15.47 -15.30
CA ALA A 159 -9.01 -14.40 -14.63
C ALA A 159 -10.04 -14.95 -13.61
N GLY A 160 -10.53 -16.18 -13.81
CA GLY A 160 -11.47 -16.86 -12.92
C GLY A 160 -10.85 -17.58 -11.72
N PHE A 161 -9.53 -17.81 -11.71
CA PHE A 161 -8.83 -18.50 -10.63
C PHE A 161 -9.11 -17.93 -9.22
N PRO A 162 -9.02 -16.61 -8.97
CA PRO A 162 -9.24 -16.05 -7.64
C PRO A 162 -10.71 -16.11 -7.15
N CYS A 163 -11.69 -16.33 -8.04
CA CYS A 163 -13.11 -16.40 -7.65
C CYS A 163 -13.61 -17.81 -7.32
N TYR A 164 -12.75 -18.83 -7.39
CA TYR A 164 -13.15 -20.23 -7.19
C TYR A 164 -14.39 -20.62 -8.02
N THR A 165 -14.55 -20.02 -9.20
CA THR A 165 -15.62 -20.39 -10.14
C THR A 165 -15.46 -21.86 -10.51
N SER A 166 -16.56 -22.57 -10.76
CA SER A 166 -16.60 -24.02 -11.02
C SER A 166 -15.67 -24.42 -12.16
N ALA A 167 -14.42 -24.70 -11.83
CA ALA A 167 -13.43 -25.21 -12.74
C ALA A 167 -13.54 -26.74 -12.78
N PRO A 168 -13.30 -27.38 -13.94
CA PRO A 168 -13.12 -28.83 -14.02
C PRO A 168 -12.19 -29.35 -12.92
N SER A 169 -12.43 -30.57 -12.44
CA SER A 169 -11.63 -31.20 -11.36
C SER A 169 -10.12 -31.13 -11.60
N ASP A 170 -9.71 -31.15 -12.86
CA ASP A 170 -8.32 -31.20 -13.29
C ASP A 170 -7.64 -29.82 -13.23
N VAL A 171 -8.42 -28.74 -13.16
CA VAL A 171 -7.96 -27.34 -13.08
C VAL A 171 -7.74 -26.88 -11.63
N ILE A 172 -8.46 -27.48 -10.69
CA ILE A 172 -8.39 -27.19 -9.25
C ILE A 172 -6.95 -27.28 -8.70
N PRO A 173 -6.18 -28.37 -8.91
CA PRO A 173 -4.83 -28.47 -8.35
C PRO A 173 -3.88 -27.42 -8.92
N ILE A 174 -4.01 -27.08 -10.21
CA ILE A 174 -3.17 -26.08 -10.87
C ILE A 174 -3.50 -24.68 -10.38
N ARG A 175 -4.79 -24.37 -10.21
CA ARG A 175 -5.24 -23.12 -9.61
C ARG A 175 -4.63 -22.94 -8.22
N ASP A 176 -4.70 -23.96 -7.39
CA ASP A 176 -4.20 -23.89 -6.02
C ASP A 176 -2.66 -23.74 -5.98
N GLU A 177 -1.94 -24.38 -6.92
CA GLU A 177 -0.50 -24.18 -7.11
C GLU A 177 -0.16 -22.76 -7.55
N VAL A 178 -0.88 -22.22 -8.55
CA VAL A 178 -0.69 -20.84 -9.04
C VAL A 178 -1.01 -19.81 -7.95
N ALA A 179 -2.08 -20.03 -7.19
CA ALA A 179 -2.43 -19.17 -6.06
C ALA A 179 -1.32 -19.17 -4.99
N LEU A 180 -0.75 -20.33 -4.67
CA LEU A 180 0.37 -20.45 -3.74
C LEU A 180 1.61 -19.73 -4.27
N LEU A 181 1.93 -19.89 -5.56
CA LEU A 181 3.05 -19.22 -6.20
C LEU A 181 2.90 -17.70 -6.18
N HIS A 182 1.71 -17.17 -6.47
CA HIS A 182 1.44 -15.73 -6.37
C HIS A 182 1.54 -15.20 -4.94
N ARG A 183 1.09 -15.95 -3.93
CA ARG A 183 1.28 -15.57 -2.52
C ARG A 183 2.75 -15.56 -2.13
N TYR A 184 3.51 -16.54 -2.59
CA TYR A 184 4.96 -16.55 -2.40
C TYR A 184 5.62 -15.32 -3.05
N GLN A 185 5.28 -15.02 -4.32
CA GLN A 185 5.79 -13.83 -5.03
C GLN A 185 5.46 -12.52 -4.32
N SER A 186 4.24 -12.40 -3.79
CA SER A 186 3.80 -11.26 -3.01
C SER A 186 4.66 -11.06 -1.76
N GLN A 187 5.03 -12.15 -1.07
CA GLN A 187 5.83 -12.11 0.16
C GLN A 187 7.32 -11.85 -0.09
N VAL A 188 7.89 -12.35 -1.19
CA VAL A 188 9.31 -12.10 -1.54
C VAL A 188 9.56 -10.73 -2.18
N SER A 189 8.49 -10.03 -2.59
CA SER A 189 8.58 -8.68 -3.14
C SER A 189 8.72 -7.58 -2.07
N LEU A 190 8.80 -7.98 -0.79
CA LEU A 190 8.98 -7.11 0.37
C LEU A 190 10.45 -6.76 0.64
#